data_AF-A0A8I0B1Z4-F1
#
_entry.id   AF-A0A8I0B1Z4-F1
#
_cell.length_a   1.000
_cell.length_b   1.000
_cell.length_c   1.000
_cell.angle_alpha   90.00
_cell.angle_beta   90.00
_cell.angle_gamma   90.00
#
_symmetry.space_group_name_H-M   'P 1'
#
loop_
_entity.id
_entity.type
_entity.pdbx_description
1 polymer ?
#
loop_
_entity_poly.entity_id
_entity_poly.type
_entity_poly.pdbx_seq_one_letter_code
_entity_poly.pdbx_strand_id
1 'polypeptide(L)'
;MIQDEKTLTIRAQAPVAMAPAFAGLLRQGVGVWLGAPKSVRDFLLEDLGLDVEYATHRVPGLFLNGVAVDDWEAIQVVPGDEVALSGTMPGLAGIALRRQSPLKRFRADLSTAFHARAVAAGTVTVRPFNFVAQDLTQPLLVRGIHVGGDVLASYVQDRSQELTSCRLVESGEPLPQGVQRWRLVERVLLVVEWVS
;
A
#
# COMPACT_ATOMS: atom_id res chain seq x y z
N MET A 1 -0.34 -20.06 -2.04
CA MET A 1 -0.98 -19.42 -0.87
C MET A 1 -0.27 -19.98 0.35
N ILE A 2 0.82 -19.34 0.79
CA ILE A 2 1.59 -19.78 1.95
C ILE A 2 0.92 -19.09 3.14
N GLN A 3 0.06 -19.82 3.86
CA GLN A 3 -0.48 -19.37 5.13
C GLN A 3 0.67 -19.38 6.13
N ASP A 4 1.18 -18.19 6.43
CA ASP A 4 1.96 -17.97 7.64
C ASP A 4 1.00 -18.15 8.82
N GLU A 5 1.19 -19.16 9.67
CA GLU A 5 0.29 -19.55 10.78
C GLU A 5 -0.02 -18.40 11.77
N LYS A 6 0.68 -17.27 11.65
CA LYS A 6 0.51 -16.06 12.46
C LYS A 6 -0.29 -14.94 11.80
N THR A 7 -0.72 -15.06 10.54
CA THR A 7 -1.46 -13.99 9.86
C THR A 7 -2.96 -14.22 9.96
N LEU A 8 -3.65 -13.31 10.64
CA LEU A 8 -5.12 -13.35 10.71
C LEU A 8 -5.74 -12.74 9.46
N THR A 9 -6.70 -13.42 8.84
CA THR A 9 -7.44 -12.86 7.71
C THR A 9 -8.77 -12.26 8.16
N ILE A 10 -8.95 -10.97 7.91
CA ILE A 10 -10.20 -10.23 8.11
C ILE A 10 -10.78 -9.89 6.74
N ARG A 11 -12.02 -10.32 6.51
CA ARG A 11 -12.82 -9.91 5.35
C ARG A 11 -13.80 -8.84 5.78
N ALA A 12 -13.88 -7.76 5.01
CA ALA A 12 -14.86 -6.71 5.21
C ALA A 12 -15.81 -6.67 4.02
N GLN A 13 -17.09 -6.42 4.27
CA GLN A 13 -18.06 -6.06 3.24
C GLN A 13 -18.47 -4.62 3.50
N ALA A 14 -18.25 -3.74 2.52
CA ALA A 14 -18.53 -2.32 2.66
C ALA A 14 -19.08 -1.73 1.35
N PRO A 15 -20.04 -0.78 1.42
CA PRO A 15 -20.44 0.01 0.26
C PRO A 15 -19.26 0.68 -0.43
N VAL A 16 -19.27 0.73 -1.77
CA VAL A 16 -18.24 1.42 -2.57
C VAL A 16 -18.04 2.88 -2.12
N ALA A 17 -19.13 3.56 -1.72
CA ALA A 17 -19.11 4.93 -1.21
C ALA A 17 -18.24 5.13 0.03
N MET A 18 -17.91 4.04 0.76
CA MET A 18 -17.04 4.08 1.94
C MET A 18 -15.55 3.95 1.61
N ALA A 19 -15.17 3.73 0.35
CA ALA A 19 -13.75 3.63 -0.03
C ALA A 19 -12.90 4.80 0.50
N PRO A 20 -13.31 6.08 0.43
CA PRO A 20 -12.52 7.18 0.97
C PRO A 20 -12.23 7.06 2.49
N ALA A 21 -13.12 6.41 3.25
CA ALA A 21 -12.94 6.19 4.68
C ALA A 21 -11.80 5.21 5.01
N PHE A 22 -11.30 4.45 4.03
CA PHE A 22 -10.13 3.57 4.19
C PHE A 22 -8.83 4.18 3.69
N ALA A 23 -8.87 5.28 2.92
CA ALA A 23 -7.66 5.93 2.41
C ALA A 23 -6.72 6.42 3.53
N GLY A 24 -7.28 6.71 4.72
CA GLY A 24 -6.50 7.03 5.92
C GLY A 24 -5.56 5.91 6.36
N LEU A 25 -6.02 4.66 6.28
CA LEU A 25 -5.23 3.47 6.62
C LEU A 25 -4.08 3.29 5.63
N LEU A 26 -4.34 3.44 4.33
CA LEU A 26 -3.33 3.35 3.28
C LEU A 26 -2.21 4.38 3.48
N ARG A 27 -2.55 5.62 3.85
CA ARG A 27 -1.57 6.69 4.10
C ARG A 27 -0.59 6.38 5.23
N GLN A 28 -0.95 5.52 6.18
CA GLN A 28 -0.04 5.11 7.26
C GLN A 28 1.07 4.16 6.77
N GLY A 29 0.87 3.54 5.61
CA GLY A 29 1.73 2.49 5.07
C GLY A 29 1.11 1.13 5.29
N VAL A 30 0.88 0.42 4.18
CA VAL A 30 0.23 -0.90 4.20
C VAL A 30 1.09 -1.89 3.42
N GLY A 31 1.10 -3.13 3.87
CA GLY A 31 1.88 -4.19 3.25
C GLY A 31 1.18 -4.81 2.05
N VAL A 32 1.85 -4.87 0.90
CA VAL A 32 1.42 -5.62 -0.28
C VAL A 32 2.29 -6.84 -0.43
N TRP A 33 1.68 -8.01 -0.61
CA TRP A 33 2.44 -9.24 -0.81
C TRP A 33 3.09 -9.26 -2.20
N LEU A 34 4.37 -9.60 -2.23
CA LEU A 34 5.17 -9.72 -3.43
C LEU A 34 5.82 -11.11 -3.45
N GLY A 35 5.44 -11.92 -4.45
CA GLY A 35 5.89 -13.31 -4.58
C GLY A 35 7.35 -13.46 -5.02
N ALA A 36 7.88 -12.47 -5.74
CA ALA A 36 9.25 -12.43 -6.23
C ALA A 36 9.61 -10.97 -6.56
N PRO A 37 10.91 -10.61 -6.59
CA PRO A 37 11.36 -9.31 -7.11
C PRO A 37 10.74 -8.98 -8.46
N LYS A 38 10.27 -7.74 -8.63
CA LYS A 38 9.68 -7.24 -9.88
C LYS A 38 10.24 -5.87 -10.21
N SER A 39 10.19 -5.48 -11.49
CA SER A 39 10.44 -4.08 -11.85
C SER A 39 9.45 -3.16 -11.14
N VAL A 40 9.84 -1.90 -10.88
CA VAL A 40 8.92 -0.89 -10.35
C VAL A 40 7.69 -0.78 -11.24
N ARG A 41 7.86 -0.80 -12.56
CA ARG A 41 6.77 -0.79 -13.55
C ARG A 41 5.78 -1.91 -13.27
N ASP A 42 6.24 -3.16 -13.22
CA ASP A 42 5.34 -4.32 -13.09
C ASP A 42 4.69 -4.36 -11.71
N PHE A 43 5.39 -3.91 -10.65
CA PHE A 43 4.81 -3.74 -9.33
C PHE A 43 3.63 -2.75 -9.34
N LEU A 44 3.78 -1.59 -9.98
CA LEU A 44 2.71 -0.60 -10.10
C LEU A 44 1.49 -1.15 -10.85
N LEU A 45 1.72 -1.83 -11.98
CA LEU A 45 0.65 -2.29 -12.86
C LEU A 45 -0.06 -3.55 -12.33
N GLU A 46 0.71 -4.54 -11.87
CA GLU A 46 0.19 -5.87 -11.53
C GLU A 46 -0.19 -6.03 -10.05
N ASP A 47 0.58 -5.39 -9.15
CA ASP A 47 0.41 -5.55 -7.71
C ASP A 47 -0.39 -4.40 -7.10
N LEU A 48 -0.23 -3.16 -7.61
CA LEU A 48 -1.05 -2.02 -7.19
C LEU A 48 -2.28 -1.77 -8.08
N GLY A 49 -2.37 -2.43 -9.23
CA GLY A 49 -3.51 -2.32 -10.15
C GLY A 49 -3.63 -0.95 -10.82
N LEU A 50 -2.52 -0.22 -10.96
CA LEU A 50 -2.52 1.06 -11.66
C LEU A 50 -2.56 0.85 -13.17
N ASP A 51 -3.33 1.68 -13.85
CA ASP A 51 -3.23 1.78 -15.31
C ASP A 51 -1.92 2.48 -15.71
N VAL A 52 -1.40 2.15 -16.90
CA VAL A 52 -0.14 2.69 -17.43
C VAL A 52 -0.18 4.21 -17.63
N GLU A 53 -1.31 4.75 -18.10
CA GLU A 53 -1.50 6.17 -18.31
C GLU A 53 -1.54 6.89 -16.96
N TYR A 54 -2.28 6.33 -15.99
CA TYR A 54 -2.33 6.84 -14.63
C TYR A 54 -0.95 6.85 -13.98
N ALA A 55 -0.24 5.71 -13.98
CA ALA A 55 1.08 5.62 -13.38
C ALA A 55 2.02 6.69 -13.98
N THR A 56 2.05 6.81 -15.31
CA THR A 56 2.99 7.69 -16.02
C THR A 56 2.72 9.18 -15.79
N HIS A 57 1.45 9.60 -15.72
CA HIS A 57 1.06 11.01 -15.75
C HIS A 57 0.54 11.55 -14.41
N ARG A 58 -0.06 10.69 -13.58
CA ARG A 58 -0.69 11.08 -12.31
C ARG A 58 0.16 10.79 -11.08
N VAL A 59 1.23 10.00 -11.22
CA VAL A 59 2.14 9.66 -10.09
C VAL A 59 3.58 10.09 -10.40
N PRO A 60 3.86 11.40 -10.53
CA PRO A 60 5.20 11.89 -10.84
C PRO A 60 6.20 11.71 -9.67
N GLY A 61 5.73 11.49 -8.44
CA GLY A 61 6.59 11.19 -7.29
C GLY A 61 6.51 9.71 -6.93
N LEU A 62 7.53 8.93 -7.30
CA LEU A 62 7.72 7.57 -6.81
C LEU A 62 9.04 7.49 -6.08
N PHE A 63 9.01 6.96 -4.86
CA PHE A 63 10.18 6.75 -4.02
C PHE A 63 10.27 5.30 -3.61
N LEU A 64 11.46 4.73 -3.73
CA LEU A 64 11.80 3.42 -3.20
C LEU A 64 12.81 3.65 -2.07
N ASN A 65 12.47 3.23 -0.85
CA ASN A 65 13.28 3.41 0.36
C ASN A 65 13.72 4.87 0.57
N GLY A 66 12.83 5.83 0.28
CA GLY A 66 13.08 7.26 0.41
C GLY A 66 13.86 7.90 -0.73
N VAL A 67 14.28 7.14 -1.74
CA VAL A 67 14.99 7.64 -2.92
C VAL A 67 14.07 7.65 -4.12
N ALA A 68 14.02 8.75 -4.87
CA ALA A 68 13.13 8.81 -6.02
C ALA A 68 13.63 7.93 -7.17
N VAL A 69 12.69 7.29 -7.86
CA VAL A 69 12.94 6.35 -8.95
C VAL A 69 12.53 6.98 -10.28
N ASP A 70 13.49 7.14 -11.18
CA ASP A 70 13.24 7.70 -12.51
C ASP A 70 13.06 6.63 -13.59
N ASP A 71 13.76 5.51 -13.47
CA ASP A 71 13.71 4.39 -14.42
C ASP A 71 12.96 3.23 -13.77
N TRP A 72 11.73 3.02 -14.22
CA TRP A 72 10.82 2.04 -13.62
C TRP A 72 11.02 0.63 -14.16
N GLU A 73 11.75 0.47 -15.26
CA GLU A 73 12.06 -0.85 -15.84
C GLU A 73 13.38 -1.39 -15.28
N ALA A 74 14.37 -0.52 -15.07
CA ALA A 74 15.69 -0.93 -14.58
C ALA A 74 15.75 -1.20 -13.07
N ILE A 75 14.87 -0.57 -12.28
CA ILE A 75 14.87 -0.69 -10.82
C ILE A 75 13.87 -1.76 -10.38
N GLN A 76 14.31 -2.65 -9.49
CA GLN A 76 13.48 -3.69 -8.90
C GLN A 76 12.98 -3.31 -7.51
N VAL A 77 11.73 -3.66 -7.24
CA VAL A 77 11.13 -3.71 -5.91
C VAL A 77 11.33 -5.12 -5.36
N VAL A 78 11.85 -5.23 -4.15
CA VAL A 78 12.04 -6.50 -3.44
C VAL A 78 11.25 -6.54 -2.14
N PRO A 79 10.87 -7.72 -1.63
CA PRO A 79 10.26 -7.83 -0.31
C PRO A 79 11.12 -7.17 0.78
N GLY A 80 10.46 -6.40 1.65
CA GLY A 80 11.09 -5.56 2.66
C GLY A 80 11.22 -4.08 2.27
N ASP A 81 11.09 -3.75 0.98
CA ASP A 81 11.15 -2.37 0.52
C ASP A 81 9.94 -1.53 0.96
N GLU A 82 10.14 -0.21 0.97
CA GLU A 82 9.09 0.79 1.07
C GLU A 82 8.92 1.57 -0.24
N VAL A 83 7.72 1.53 -0.81
CA VAL A 83 7.31 2.28 -2.01
C VAL A 83 6.36 3.40 -1.60
N ALA A 84 6.80 4.64 -1.78
CA ALA A 84 5.98 5.83 -1.56
C ALA A 84 5.54 6.44 -2.89
N LEU A 85 4.23 6.75 -3.00
CA LEU A 85 3.61 7.28 -4.23
C LEU A 85 2.94 8.61 -3.96
N SER A 86 3.19 9.59 -4.81
CA SER A 86 2.66 10.94 -4.65
C SER A 86 2.31 11.57 -6.00
N GLY A 87 1.08 12.07 -6.10
CA GLY A 87 0.59 12.80 -7.25
C GLY A 87 1.09 14.24 -7.36
N THR A 88 1.28 14.91 -6.23
CA THR A 88 1.83 16.27 -6.16
C THR A 88 2.72 16.41 -4.93
N MET A 89 3.87 17.04 -5.11
CA MET A 89 4.76 17.46 -4.04
C MET A 89 4.95 18.97 -4.15
N PRO A 90 4.58 19.77 -3.14
CA PRO A 90 4.75 21.21 -3.19
C PRO A 90 6.21 21.63 -2.93
N GLY A 91 6.58 22.83 -3.38
CA GLY A 91 7.83 23.50 -3.05
C GLY A 91 9.10 22.87 -3.63
N LEU A 92 10.24 23.13 -2.98
CA LEU A 92 11.57 22.65 -3.38
C LEU A 92 11.64 21.12 -3.50
N ALA A 93 10.96 20.40 -2.60
CA ALA A 93 10.85 18.95 -2.65
C ALA A 93 10.19 18.49 -3.95
N GLY A 94 9.12 19.15 -4.41
CA GLY A 94 8.49 18.84 -5.69
C GLY A 94 9.38 19.09 -6.90
N ILE A 95 10.10 20.22 -6.90
CA ILE A 95 11.01 20.58 -7.99
C ILE A 95 12.16 19.58 -8.05
N ALA A 96 12.78 19.24 -6.92
CA ALA A 96 13.93 18.36 -6.85
C ALA A 96 13.56 16.89 -7.03
N LEU A 97 12.39 16.45 -6.52
CA LEU A 97 12.09 15.03 -6.35
C LEU A 97 11.16 14.41 -7.39
N ARG A 98 10.46 15.21 -8.20
CA ARG A 98 9.64 14.69 -9.30
C ARG A 98 10.48 13.87 -10.29
N ARG A 99 9.84 12.88 -10.91
CA ARG A 99 10.37 12.10 -12.02
C ARG A 99 10.86 13.03 -13.12
N GLN A 100 12.05 12.75 -13.66
CA GLN A 100 12.71 13.55 -14.71
C GLN A 100 12.98 15.02 -14.32
N SER A 101 13.17 15.31 -13.02
CA SER A 101 13.57 16.65 -12.59
C SER A 101 14.91 17.09 -13.21
N PRO A 102 15.06 18.36 -13.65
CA PRO A 102 16.35 18.95 -14.04
C PRO A 102 17.42 18.90 -12.93
N LEU A 103 17.00 18.70 -11.67
CA LEU A 103 17.89 18.56 -10.51
C LEU A 103 18.26 17.10 -10.22
N LYS A 104 17.92 16.14 -11.09
CA LYS A 104 18.23 14.71 -10.95
C LYS A 104 19.70 14.41 -10.63
N ARG A 105 20.64 15.15 -11.24
CA ARG A 105 22.09 14.96 -11.05
C ARG A 105 22.55 15.09 -9.59
N PHE A 106 21.81 15.81 -8.74
CA PHE A 106 22.13 15.97 -7.32
C PHE A 106 21.73 14.75 -6.46
N ARG A 107 21.10 13.73 -7.04
CA ARG A 107 20.66 12.50 -6.36
C ARG A 107 21.29 11.23 -6.94
N ALA A 108 22.25 11.35 -7.84
CA ALA A 108 22.84 10.22 -8.58
C ALA A 108 23.40 9.14 -7.64
N ASP A 109 24.06 9.55 -6.55
CA ASP A 109 24.68 8.63 -5.58
C ASP A 109 23.65 7.81 -4.78
N LEU A 110 22.40 8.29 -4.66
CA LEU A 110 21.36 7.63 -3.88
C LEU A 110 20.69 6.49 -4.66
N SER A 111 20.64 6.57 -6.00
CA SER A 111 19.99 5.57 -6.85
C SER A 111 20.83 4.29 -7.03
N THR A 112 22.13 4.35 -6.75
CA THR A 112 23.07 3.23 -6.91
C THR A 112 22.93 2.11 -5.87
N ALA A 113 22.07 2.28 -4.85
CA ALA A 113 21.88 1.32 -3.77
C ALA A 113 20.90 0.17 -4.09
N PHE A 114 20.19 0.20 -5.23
CA PHE A 114 19.16 -0.78 -5.59
C PHE A 114 19.73 -2.02 -6.30
N HIS A 115 20.71 -2.68 -5.70
CA HIS A 115 21.21 -3.94 -6.24
C HIS A 115 20.23 -5.08 -5.90
N ALA A 116 19.85 -5.85 -6.92
CA ALA A 116 18.96 -7.00 -6.81
C ALA A 116 19.48 -7.99 -5.77
N ARG A 117 18.77 -8.09 -4.65
CA ARG A 117 19.01 -9.14 -3.66
C ARG A 117 18.04 -10.28 -3.93
N ALA A 118 18.53 -11.51 -3.96
CA ALA A 118 17.67 -12.68 -4.00
C ALA A 118 16.93 -12.76 -2.65
N VAL A 119 15.74 -12.19 -2.60
CA VAL A 119 14.86 -12.20 -1.43
C VAL A 119 13.69 -13.13 -1.77
N ALA A 120 13.36 -14.04 -0.84
CA ALA A 120 12.18 -14.88 -0.92
C ALA A 120 10.90 -14.02 -0.90
N ALA A 121 9.74 -14.62 -1.23
CA ALA A 121 8.45 -13.95 -1.16
C ALA A 121 8.23 -13.26 0.19
N GLY A 122 7.57 -12.10 0.17
CA GLY A 122 7.32 -11.33 1.39
C GLY A 122 6.49 -10.08 1.12
N THR A 123 6.59 -9.09 2.01
CA THR A 123 5.76 -7.89 1.98
C THR A 123 6.57 -6.67 1.56
N VAL A 124 5.99 -5.84 0.70
CA VAL A 124 6.46 -4.49 0.35
C VAL A 124 5.54 -3.48 1.03
N THR A 125 6.10 -2.48 1.71
CA THR A 125 5.31 -1.41 2.32
C THR A 125 4.95 -0.38 1.27
N VAL A 126 3.66 -0.07 1.11
CA VAL A 126 3.16 0.91 0.15
C VAL A 126 2.55 2.09 0.90
N ARG A 127 3.04 3.29 0.62
CA ARG A 127 2.58 4.56 1.21
C ARG A 127 2.11 5.52 0.12
N PRO A 128 0.82 5.47 -0.26
CA PRO A 128 0.28 6.46 -1.17
C PRO A 128 -0.11 7.73 -0.40
N PHE A 129 0.22 8.88 -0.98
CA PHE A 129 -0.11 10.21 -0.44
C PHE A 129 -1.19 10.87 -1.30
N ASN A 130 -1.63 12.08 -0.89
CA ASN A 130 -2.59 12.92 -1.60
C ASN A 130 -3.79 12.15 -2.22
N PHE A 131 -4.14 12.41 -3.47
CA PHE A 131 -5.23 11.72 -4.16
C PHE A 131 -4.87 10.28 -4.50
N VAL A 132 -3.58 9.94 -4.62
CA VAL A 132 -3.13 8.58 -4.93
C VAL A 132 -3.59 7.58 -3.87
N ALA A 133 -3.69 8.01 -2.61
CA ALA A 133 -4.24 7.17 -1.55
C ALA A 133 -5.70 6.78 -1.79
N GLN A 134 -6.52 7.70 -2.29
CA GLN A 134 -7.92 7.46 -2.59
C GLN A 134 -8.05 6.55 -3.81
N ASP A 135 -7.32 6.86 -4.88
CA ASP A 135 -7.34 6.12 -6.13
C ASP A 135 -6.87 4.66 -5.94
N LEU A 136 -5.93 4.41 -5.01
CA LEU A 136 -5.45 3.07 -4.67
C LEU A 136 -6.29 2.32 -3.63
N THR A 137 -7.30 2.95 -3.03
CA THR A 137 -8.03 2.32 -1.93
C THR A 137 -8.78 1.06 -2.35
N GLN A 138 -9.58 1.14 -3.41
CA GLN A 138 -10.31 -0.02 -3.92
C GLN A 138 -9.40 -1.14 -4.44
N PRO A 139 -8.45 -0.88 -5.37
CA PRO A 139 -7.64 -1.96 -5.94
C PRO A 139 -6.79 -2.68 -4.88
N LEU A 140 -6.22 -1.96 -3.91
CA LEU A 140 -5.42 -2.59 -2.86
C LEU A 140 -6.27 -3.40 -1.88
N LEU A 141 -7.44 -2.91 -1.47
CA LEU A 141 -8.27 -3.62 -0.50
C LEU A 141 -8.95 -4.85 -1.09
N VAL A 142 -9.30 -4.86 -2.38
CA VAL A 142 -9.81 -6.08 -3.06
C VAL A 142 -8.73 -7.15 -3.13
N ARG A 143 -7.49 -6.76 -3.44
CA ARG A 143 -6.35 -7.68 -3.48
C ARG A 143 -5.99 -8.20 -2.09
N GLY A 144 -6.16 -7.35 -1.09
CA GLY A 144 -5.81 -7.60 0.30
C GLY A 144 -4.52 -6.89 0.69
N ILE A 145 -4.55 -6.26 1.86
CA ILE A 145 -3.41 -5.56 2.44
C ILE A 145 -3.01 -6.17 3.78
N HIS A 146 -1.73 -6.09 4.11
CA HIS A 146 -1.20 -6.48 5.41
C HIS A 146 -1.06 -5.25 6.30
N VAL A 147 -1.63 -5.30 7.49
CA VAL A 147 -1.58 -4.21 8.47
C VAL A 147 -1.32 -4.78 9.86
N GLY A 148 -0.74 -3.96 10.75
CA GLY A 148 -0.66 -4.29 12.17
C GLY A 148 -2.07 -4.40 12.75
N GLY A 149 -2.31 -5.42 13.56
CA GLY A 149 -3.63 -5.63 14.13
C GLY A 149 -4.03 -4.55 15.15
N ASP A 150 -3.07 -4.02 15.89
CA ASP A 150 -3.22 -2.83 16.75
C ASP A 150 -3.56 -1.57 15.94
N VAL A 151 -2.88 -1.36 14.80
CA VAL A 151 -3.10 -0.24 13.88
C VAL A 151 -4.51 -0.27 13.34
N LEU A 152 -4.93 -1.39 12.77
CA LEU A 152 -6.27 -1.53 12.21
C LEU A 152 -7.33 -1.36 13.33
N ALA A 153 -7.04 -1.78 14.58
CA ALA A 153 -8.03 -1.76 15.67
C ALA A 153 -8.25 -0.37 16.21
N SER A 154 -7.17 0.39 16.28
CA SER A 154 -7.23 1.82 16.56
C SER A 154 -7.96 2.53 15.43
N TYR A 155 -7.66 2.20 14.17
CA TYR A 155 -8.31 2.80 13.01
C TYR A 155 -9.83 2.59 12.98
N VAL A 156 -10.28 1.35 13.19
CA VAL A 156 -11.72 1.01 13.21
C VAL A 156 -12.42 1.67 14.40
N GLN A 157 -11.77 1.73 15.57
CA GLN A 157 -12.33 2.38 16.75
C GLN A 157 -12.52 3.89 16.53
N ASP A 158 -11.48 4.57 16.03
CA ASP A 158 -11.49 6.01 15.79
C ASP A 158 -12.51 6.42 14.72
N ARG A 159 -12.80 5.52 13.78
CA ARG A 159 -13.72 5.74 12.64
C ARG A 159 -15.00 4.93 12.73
N SER A 160 -15.38 4.47 13.92
CA SER A 160 -16.55 3.61 14.11
C SER A 160 -17.84 4.17 13.49
N GLN A 161 -18.01 5.50 13.50
CA GLN A 161 -19.16 6.17 12.86
C GLN A 161 -19.10 6.14 11.32
N GLU A 162 -17.93 6.40 10.74
CA GLU A 162 -17.71 6.34 9.28
C GLU A 162 -17.80 4.90 8.75
N LEU A 163 -17.50 3.91 9.60
CA LEU A 163 -17.46 2.49 9.26
C LEU A 163 -18.70 1.70 9.70
N THR A 164 -19.79 2.37 10.07
CA THR A 164 -21.02 1.72 10.58
C THR A 164 -21.65 0.70 9.64
N SER A 165 -21.58 0.94 8.33
CA SER A 165 -22.09 0.03 7.30
C SER A 165 -21.08 -1.01 6.83
N CYS A 166 -19.91 -1.09 7.47
CA CYS A 166 -18.89 -2.09 7.20
C CYS A 166 -19.14 -3.34 8.05
N ARG A 167 -19.34 -4.48 7.41
CA ARG A 167 -19.43 -5.78 8.09
C ARG A 167 -18.07 -6.46 8.05
N LEU A 168 -17.48 -6.69 9.20
CA LEU A 168 -16.21 -7.39 9.35
C LEU A 168 -16.44 -8.85 9.78
N VAL A 169 -15.74 -9.77 9.12
CA VAL A 169 -15.81 -11.23 9.27
C VAL A 169 -14.38 -11.75 9.41
N GLU A 170 -14.11 -12.53 10.47
CA GLU A 170 -12.82 -13.17 10.71
C GLU A 170 -12.91 -14.63 10.27
N SER A 171 -12.10 -15.04 9.29
CA SER A 171 -12.07 -16.44 8.80
C SER A 171 -13.43 -17.05 8.43
N GLY A 172 -14.42 -16.22 8.05
CA GLY A 172 -15.79 -16.66 7.72
C GLY A 172 -16.81 -16.53 8.85
N GLU A 173 -16.38 -16.26 10.08
CA GLU A 173 -17.26 -16.06 11.24
C GLU A 173 -17.42 -14.55 11.55
N PRO A 174 -18.62 -14.09 11.96
CA PRO A 174 -18.82 -12.71 12.41
C PRO A 174 -17.85 -12.37 13.55
N LEU A 175 -17.29 -11.15 13.53
CA LEU A 175 -16.38 -10.72 14.60
C LEU A 175 -17.04 -10.84 15.98
N PRO A 176 -16.38 -11.46 16.97
CA PRO A 176 -16.90 -11.47 18.33
C PRO A 176 -17.01 -10.03 18.85
N GLN A 177 -18.13 -9.69 19.50
CA GLN A 177 -18.43 -8.34 20.02
C GLN A 177 -17.50 -7.89 21.19
N GLY A 178 -16.49 -8.69 21.55
CA GLY A 178 -15.59 -8.48 22.68
C GLY A 178 -14.20 -7.95 22.30
N VAL A 179 -13.19 -8.30 23.12
CA VAL A 179 -11.79 -7.91 22.89
C VAL A 179 -11.37 -8.35 21.49
N GLN A 180 -11.05 -7.38 20.65
CA GLN A 180 -10.63 -7.55 19.27
C GLN A 180 -9.33 -8.36 19.25
N ARG A 181 -9.41 -9.69 19.08
CA ARG A 181 -8.28 -10.64 19.10
C ARG A 181 -7.14 -10.21 18.19
N TRP A 182 -7.51 -9.60 17.08
CA TRP A 182 -6.58 -9.08 16.10
C TRP A 182 -5.68 -7.95 16.62
N ARG A 183 -6.00 -7.26 17.72
CA ARG A 183 -5.05 -6.33 18.40
C ARG A 183 -3.75 -7.00 18.84
N LEU A 184 -3.78 -8.31 19.07
CA LEU A 184 -2.64 -9.09 19.55
C LEU A 184 -1.86 -9.75 18.42
N VAL A 185 -2.31 -9.58 17.17
CA VAL A 185 -1.69 -10.19 16.00
C VAL A 185 -0.79 -9.17 15.33
N GLU A 186 0.47 -9.54 15.12
CA GLU A 186 1.46 -8.68 14.46
C GLU A 186 1.07 -8.32 13.03
N ARG A 187 0.30 -9.19 12.37
CA ARG A 187 -0.10 -9.02 10.99
C ARG A 187 -1.52 -9.52 10.72
N VAL A 188 -2.33 -8.64 10.15
CA VAL A 188 -3.66 -8.92 9.65
C VAL A 188 -3.67 -8.74 8.14
N LEU A 189 -4.16 -9.75 7.42
CA LEU A 189 -4.56 -9.61 6.02
C LEU A 189 -5.99 -9.09 5.97
N LEU A 190 -6.17 -7.82 5.63
CA LEU A 190 -7.47 -7.20 5.42
C LEU A 190 -7.85 -7.27 3.94
N VAL A 191 -8.98 -7.89 3.63
CA VAL A 191 -9.58 -7.93 2.29
C VAL A 191 -10.95 -7.28 2.36
N VAL A 192 -11.27 -6.38 1.43
CA VAL A 192 -12.59 -5.73 1.36
C VAL A 192 -13.31 -6.11 0.08
N GLU A 193 -14.51 -6.62 0.25
CA GLU A 193 -15.48 -6.89 -0.80
C GLU A 193 -16.44 -5.69 -0.87
N TRP A 194 -16.41 -4.99 -2.00
CA TRP A 194 -17.25 -3.81 -2.19
C TRP A 194 -18.67 -4.22 -2.63
N VAL A 195 -19.68 -3.73 -1.93
CA VAL A 195 -21.09 -3.91 -2.29
C VAL A 195 -21.65 -2.64 -2.94
N SER A 196 -22.53 -2.83 -3.91
CA SER A 196 -23.25 -1.77 -4.63
C SER A 196 -24.39 -1.18 -3.82
#